data_AF-A0A8T7EJA0-F1
#
_entry.id   AF-A0A8T7EJA0-F1
#
_cell.length_a   1.000
_cell.length_b   1.000
_cell.length_c   1.000
_cell.angle_alpha   90.00
_cell.angle_beta   90.00
_cell.angle_gamma   90.00
#
_symmetry.space_group_name_H-M   'P 1'
#
loop_
_entity.id
_entity.type
_entity.pdbx_description
1 polymer ?
#
loop_
_entity_poly.entity_id
_entity_poly.type
_entity_poly.pdbx_seq_one_letter_code
_entity_poly.pdbx_strand_id
1 'polypeptide(L)'
;MIEPIQEFRIAVIGVIDRSDPRLDEFVKGWKRMGAAVKFVRIPAKRRMAVQLTAAIRGFRQLRWADAIYVAPLNMHYGPVYWLLAKLARRPLLLDYIVGLSDWIEDRGTYTFRRKRLARWIDRFNLMRCDAVTDTGQHRAQYESLLGRSFPRLTAVPISARSGLTGAAAAGCCAQARPVCRVIHPVSRH
;
A
#
# COMPACT_ATOMS: atom_id res chain seq x y z
N MET A 1 5.13 -18.42 33.20
CA MET A 1 4.01 -17.76 32.50
C MET A 1 4.49 -17.43 31.11
N ILE A 2 3.97 -18.11 30.09
CA ILE A 2 4.26 -17.81 28.69
C ILE A 2 3.28 -16.70 28.31
N GLU A 3 3.77 -15.48 28.08
CA GLU A 3 2.90 -14.41 27.56
C GLU A 3 2.33 -14.84 26.21
N PRO A 4 1.04 -14.62 25.93
CA PRO A 4 0.48 -14.92 24.62
C PRO A 4 1.20 -14.06 23.59
N ILE A 5 1.86 -14.71 22.62
CA ILE A 5 2.51 -14.05 21.49
C ILE A 5 1.44 -13.21 20.79
N GLN A 6 1.54 -11.89 20.92
CA GLN A 6 0.55 -10.98 20.35
C GLN A 6 0.70 -11.02 18.82
N GLU A 7 -0.23 -11.71 18.16
CA GLU A 7 -0.26 -11.86 16.70
C GLU A 7 -0.34 -10.47 16.03
N PHE A 8 0.59 -10.18 15.12
CA PHE A 8 0.60 -8.90 14.41
C PHE A 8 -0.55 -8.85 13.40
N ARG A 9 -1.32 -7.76 13.36
CA ARG A 9 -2.55 -7.68 12.56
C ARG A 9 -2.42 -6.71 11.39
N ILE A 10 -2.76 -7.18 10.19
CA ILE A 10 -2.75 -6.38 8.97
C ILE A 10 -4.17 -6.28 8.42
N ALA A 11 -4.62 -5.04 8.16
CA ALA A 11 -5.83 -4.80 7.38
C ALA A 11 -5.48 -4.45 5.94
N VAL A 12 -5.91 -5.28 5.00
CA VAL A 12 -5.84 -5.02 3.56
C VAL A 12 -7.13 -4.32 3.14
N ILE A 13 -7.04 -3.08 2.66
CA ILE A 13 -8.19 -2.29 2.20
C ILE A 13 -8.10 -1.98 0.71
N GLY A 14 -9.23 -2.03 0.02
CA GLY A 14 -9.32 -1.62 -1.38
C GLY A 14 -10.38 -2.39 -2.17
N VAL A 15 -10.48 -2.04 -3.45
CA VAL A 15 -11.03 -2.92 -4.46
C VAL A 15 -10.04 -4.07 -4.62
N ILE A 16 -10.41 -5.23 -4.07
CA ILE A 16 -9.53 -6.39 -3.97
C ILE A 16 -9.91 -7.39 -5.05
N ASP A 17 -8.97 -7.61 -5.97
CA ASP A 17 -8.96 -8.81 -6.80
C ASP A 17 -8.12 -9.88 -6.08
N ARG A 18 -8.73 -11.04 -5.80
CA ARG A 18 -8.02 -12.16 -5.13
C ARG A 18 -7.13 -12.94 -6.09
N SER A 19 -7.28 -12.72 -7.39
CA SER A 19 -6.40 -13.29 -8.42
C SER A 19 -5.16 -12.42 -8.67
N ASP A 20 -5.05 -11.26 -8.01
CA ASP A 20 -3.85 -10.42 -8.10
C ASP A 20 -2.65 -11.17 -7.51
N PRO A 21 -1.66 -11.55 -8.33
CA PRO A 21 -0.55 -12.38 -7.88
C PRO A 21 0.36 -11.65 -6.90
N ARG A 22 0.44 -10.32 -6.97
CA ARG A 22 1.29 -9.53 -6.08
C ARG A 22 0.68 -9.43 -4.69
N LEU A 23 -0.63 -9.16 -4.62
CA LEU A 23 -1.35 -9.17 -3.34
C LEU A 23 -1.29 -10.56 -2.69
N ASP A 24 -1.43 -11.62 -3.47
CA ASP A 24 -1.34 -13.00 -2.98
C ASP A 24 0.05 -13.31 -2.40
N GLU A 25 1.13 -12.91 -3.08
CA GLU A 25 2.50 -13.07 -2.56
C GLU A 25 2.73 -12.32 -1.24
N PHE A 26 2.28 -11.07 -1.13
CA PHE A 26 2.35 -10.33 0.13
C PHE A 26 1.58 -11.02 1.26
N VAL A 27 0.35 -11.45 0.98
CA VAL A 27 -0.51 -12.11 1.97
C VAL A 27 0.11 -13.44 2.42
N LYS A 28 0.66 -14.23 1.50
CA LYS A 28 1.40 -15.46 1.81
C LYS A 28 2.63 -15.16 2.67
N GLY A 29 3.40 -14.12 2.31
CA GLY A 29 4.55 -13.65 3.08
C GLY A 29 4.16 -13.32 4.53
N TRP A 30 3.16 -12.45 4.71
CA TRP A 30 2.67 -12.05 6.04
C TRP A 30 2.18 -13.22 6.89
N LYS A 31 1.42 -14.14 6.28
CA LYS A 31 0.96 -15.34 6.99
C LYS A 31 2.11 -16.25 7.42
N ARG A 32 3.15 -16.42 6.58
CA ARG A 32 4.36 -17.19 6.95
C ARG A 32 5.10 -16.56 8.13
N MET A 33 5.00 -15.24 8.31
CA MET A 33 5.57 -14.51 9.45
C MET A 33 4.63 -14.47 10.67
N GLY A 34 3.52 -15.20 10.66
CA GLY A 34 2.59 -15.28 11.79
C GLY A 34 1.70 -14.04 11.96
N ALA A 35 1.45 -13.28 10.89
CA ALA A 35 0.51 -12.16 10.94
C ALA A 35 -0.93 -12.57 10.58
N ALA A 36 -1.90 -12.04 11.34
CA ALA A 36 -3.31 -12.14 11.02
C ALA A 36 -3.71 -11.10 9.97
N VAL A 37 -4.22 -11.56 8.83
CA VAL A 37 -4.64 -10.69 7.71
C VAL A 37 -6.16 -10.63 7.61
N LYS A 38 -6.73 -9.41 7.67
CA LYS A 38 -8.16 -9.16 7.39
C LYS A 38 -8.32 -8.29 6.15
N PHE A 39 -9.36 -8.58 5.38
CA PHE A 39 -9.69 -7.84 4.16
C PHE A 39 -10.89 -6.92 4.39
N VAL A 40 -10.69 -5.63 4.19
CA VAL A 40 -11.73 -4.59 4.16
C VAL A 40 -12.05 -4.30 2.70
N ARG A 41 -13.02 -5.03 2.15
CA ARG A 41 -13.35 -5.00 0.73
C ARG A 41 -14.18 -3.78 0.33
N ILE A 42 -13.77 -3.14 -0.76
CA ILE A 42 -14.51 -2.09 -1.44
C ILE A 42 -15.07 -2.65 -2.76
N PRO A 43 -16.34 -2.41 -3.08
CA PRO A 43 -16.96 -2.97 -4.28
C PRO A 43 -16.46 -2.30 -5.57
N ALA A 44 -15.92 -3.10 -6.50
CA ALA A 44 -15.30 -2.64 -7.76
C ALA A 44 -16.26 -1.88 -8.71
N LYS A 45 -17.49 -2.38 -8.88
CA LYS A 45 -18.43 -1.93 -9.93
C LYS A 45 -19.30 -0.72 -9.54
N ARG A 46 -18.93 0.02 -8.49
CA ARG A 46 -19.75 1.13 -7.98
C ARG A 46 -19.12 2.49 -8.23
N ARG A 47 -19.94 3.55 -8.29
CA ARG A 47 -19.49 4.94 -8.39
C ARG A 47 -18.48 5.26 -7.28
N MET A 48 -17.51 6.12 -7.59
CA MET A 48 -16.45 6.54 -6.66
C MET A 48 -16.97 6.94 -5.28
N ALA A 49 -18.07 7.71 -5.20
CA ALA A 49 -18.69 8.10 -3.94
C ALA A 49 -19.13 6.90 -3.08
N VAL A 50 -19.64 5.83 -3.70
CA VAL A 50 -20.05 4.62 -2.96
C VAL A 50 -18.83 3.83 -2.49
N GLN A 51 -17.77 3.80 -3.29
CA GLN A 51 -16.49 3.19 -2.91
C GLN A 51 -15.88 3.91 -1.70
N LEU A 52 -15.93 5.25 -1.69
CA LEU A 52 -15.51 6.07 -0.56
C LEU A 52 -16.34 5.80 0.70
N THR A 53 -17.67 5.76 0.58
CA THR A 53 -18.54 5.43 1.72
C THR A 53 -18.26 4.02 2.25
N ALA A 54 -17.96 3.06 1.38
CA ALA A 54 -17.56 1.71 1.80
C ALA A 54 -16.23 1.71 2.56
N ALA A 55 -15.23 2.48 2.10
CA ALA A 55 -13.97 2.66 2.81
C ALA A 55 -14.19 3.27 4.21
N ILE A 56 -15.02 4.30 4.31
CA ILE A 56 -15.37 4.96 5.57
C ILE A 56 -16.12 3.99 6.51
N ARG A 57 -17.07 3.20 6.01
CA ARG A 57 -17.76 2.17 6.82
C ARG A 57 -16.79 1.10 7.32
N GLY A 58 -15.79 0.75 6.51
CA GLY A 58 -14.70 -0.16 6.86
C GLY A 58 -13.75 0.37 7.94
N PHE A 59 -13.81 1.66 8.28
CA PHE A 59 -12.92 2.32 9.24
C PHE A 59 -12.85 1.61 10.61
N ARG A 60 -13.98 1.11 11.13
CA ARG A 60 -13.98 0.37 12.40
C ARG A 60 -13.10 -0.88 12.36
N GLN A 61 -13.03 -1.54 11.21
CA GLN A 61 -12.21 -2.73 11.01
C GLN A 61 -10.72 -2.39 10.92
N LEU A 62 -10.38 -1.18 10.45
CA LEU A 62 -9.00 -0.70 10.40
C LEU A 62 -8.40 -0.52 11.81
N ARG A 63 -9.22 -0.17 12.82
CA ARG A 63 -8.76 0.00 14.21
C ARG A 63 -8.29 -1.31 14.86
N TRP A 64 -8.79 -2.45 14.38
CA TRP A 64 -8.34 -3.77 14.82
C TRP A 64 -6.91 -4.07 14.37
N ALA A 65 -6.46 -3.51 13.26
CA ALA A 65 -5.14 -3.80 12.71
C ALA A 65 -4.04 -2.96 13.38
N ASP A 66 -2.82 -3.49 13.37
CA ASP A 66 -1.61 -2.80 13.79
C ASP A 66 -0.98 -2.03 12.63
N ALA A 67 -1.25 -2.46 11.39
CA ALA A 67 -0.94 -1.72 10.18
C ALA A 67 -1.99 -1.90 9.08
N ILE A 68 -2.06 -0.92 8.18
CA ILE A 68 -2.99 -0.92 7.05
C ILE A 68 -2.19 -1.01 5.75
N TYR A 69 -2.59 -1.95 4.89
CA TYR A 69 -2.08 -2.10 3.54
C TYR A 69 -3.17 -1.75 2.55
N VAL A 70 -2.88 -0.89 1.58
CA VAL A 70 -3.79 -0.59 0.48
C VAL A 70 -3.48 -1.52 -0.67
N ALA A 71 -4.50 -2.26 -1.11
CA ALA A 71 -4.37 -3.20 -2.23
C ALA A 71 -3.83 -2.51 -3.50
N PRO A 72 -3.15 -3.25 -4.39
CA PRO A 72 -2.67 -2.75 -5.66
C PRO A 72 -3.71 -1.93 -6.44
N LEU A 73 -3.27 -0.95 -7.22
CA LEU A 73 -4.12 -0.17 -8.12
C LEU A 73 -5.24 0.63 -7.45
N ASN A 74 -5.16 0.88 -6.13
CA ASN A 74 -6.14 1.67 -5.38
C ASN A 74 -5.61 3.09 -5.04
N MET A 75 -4.56 3.56 -5.72
CA MET A 75 -3.86 4.82 -5.42
C MET A 75 -4.74 6.08 -5.50
N HIS A 76 -5.81 6.04 -6.30
CA HIS A 76 -6.77 7.13 -6.44
C HIS A 76 -7.51 7.47 -5.13
N TYR A 77 -7.56 6.53 -4.19
CA TYR A 77 -8.16 6.73 -2.87
C TYR A 77 -7.13 7.07 -1.78
N GLY A 78 -5.86 7.24 -2.15
CA GLY A 78 -4.76 7.46 -1.22
C GLY A 78 -4.98 8.59 -0.21
N PRO A 79 -5.49 9.78 -0.57
CA PRO A 79 -5.80 10.83 0.41
C PRO A 79 -6.82 10.42 1.47
N VAL A 80 -7.82 9.64 1.08
CA VAL A 80 -8.86 9.16 1.99
C VAL A 80 -8.31 8.07 2.89
N TYR A 81 -7.58 7.10 2.35
CA TYR A 81 -6.93 6.07 3.17
C TYR A 81 -5.92 6.67 4.15
N TRP A 82 -5.16 7.68 3.73
CA TRP A 82 -4.25 8.43 4.60
C TRP A 82 -5.01 9.05 5.78
N LEU A 83 -6.12 9.74 5.51
CA LEU A 83 -6.93 10.35 6.56
C LEU A 83 -7.49 9.28 7.50
N LEU A 84 -8.05 8.19 6.97
CA LEU A 84 -8.56 7.08 7.78
C LEU A 84 -7.44 6.45 8.61
N ALA A 85 -6.25 6.24 8.07
CA ALA A 85 -5.13 5.70 8.83
C ALA A 85 -4.68 6.64 9.96
N LYS A 86 -4.65 7.96 9.70
CA LYS A 86 -4.35 8.97 10.74
C LYS A 86 -5.38 8.97 11.85
N LEU A 87 -6.67 8.91 11.51
CA LEU A 87 -7.75 8.82 12.48
C LEU A 87 -7.70 7.50 13.28
N ALA A 88 -7.29 6.40 12.65
CA ALA A 88 -7.07 5.12 13.33
C ALA A 88 -5.74 5.07 14.11
N ARG A 89 -4.87 6.08 13.96
CA ARG A 89 -3.49 6.13 14.48
C ARG A 89 -2.66 4.91 14.05
N ARG A 90 -2.84 4.44 12.81
CA ARG A 90 -2.12 3.28 12.26
C ARG A 90 -1.18 3.70 11.12
N PRO A 91 -0.04 3.02 10.95
CA PRO A 91 0.78 3.16 9.75
C PRO A 91 -0.02 2.68 8.53
N LEU A 92 0.22 3.34 7.40
CA LEU A 92 -0.42 3.06 6.12
C LEU A 92 0.66 2.79 5.08
N LEU A 93 0.58 1.63 4.42
CA LEU A 93 1.40 1.29 3.28
C LEU A 93 0.56 1.33 2.00
N LEU A 94 0.96 2.17 1.05
CA LEU A 94 0.39 2.20 -0.31
C LEU A 94 1.21 1.32 -1.25
N ASP A 95 0.54 0.45 -2.01
CA ASP A 95 1.18 -0.27 -3.10
C ASP A 95 1.10 0.55 -4.40
N TYR A 96 2.24 1.11 -4.80
CA TYR A 96 2.46 2.06 -5.89
C TYR A 96 3.24 1.42 -7.04
N ILE A 97 2.69 0.33 -7.57
CA ILE A 97 3.24 -0.34 -8.76
C ILE A 97 3.18 0.60 -9.97
N VAL A 98 2.03 1.26 -10.16
CA VAL A 98 1.75 2.17 -11.27
C VAL A 98 1.12 3.44 -10.72
N GLY A 99 1.53 4.60 -11.23
CA GLY A 99 1.02 5.90 -10.82
C GLY A 99 -0.37 6.12 -11.36
N LEU A 100 -1.14 6.99 -10.71
CA LEU A 100 -2.44 7.36 -11.24
C LEU A 100 -2.32 8.09 -12.57
N SER A 101 -1.27 8.90 -12.72
CA SER A 101 -0.94 9.57 -13.97
C SER A 101 -0.62 8.59 -15.09
N ASP A 102 0.27 7.62 -14.86
CA ASP A 102 0.63 6.59 -15.85
C ASP A 102 -0.58 5.75 -16.25
N TRP A 103 -1.39 5.31 -15.27
CA TRP A 103 -2.59 4.52 -15.52
C TRP A 103 -3.65 5.24 -16.37
N ILE A 104 -3.77 6.57 -16.22
CA ILE A 104 -4.70 7.37 -17.04
C ILE A 104 -4.16 7.56 -18.46
N GLU A 105 -2.84 7.69 -18.62
CA GLU A 105 -2.17 7.78 -19.92
C GLU A 105 -2.33 6.48 -20.71
N ASP A 106 -2.08 5.33 -20.08
CA ASP A 106 -2.22 4.00 -20.72
C ASP A 106 -3.66 3.69 -21.18
N ARG A 107 -4.67 4.19 -20.46
CA ARG A 107 -6.08 3.98 -20.82
C ARG A 107 -6.60 4.93 -21.90
N GLY A 108 -5.79 5.85 -22.41
CA GLY A 108 -6.21 6.81 -23.43
C GLY A 108 -7.32 7.78 -22.98
N THR A 109 -7.62 7.85 -21.67
CA THR A 109 -8.70 8.71 -21.12
C THR A 109 -8.19 10.12 -20.80
N TYR A 110 -7.48 10.67 -21.78
CA TYR A 110 -6.65 11.87 -21.67
C TYR A 110 -7.49 13.15 -21.62
N THR A 111 -7.48 13.84 -20.48
CA THR A 111 -7.83 15.27 -20.40
C THR A 111 -6.84 15.99 -19.49
N PHE A 112 -6.45 17.22 -19.86
CA PHE A 112 -5.47 18.01 -19.12
C PHE A 112 -5.83 18.15 -17.62
N ARG A 113 -7.12 18.36 -17.32
CA ARG A 113 -7.63 18.46 -15.94
C ARG A 113 -7.47 17.15 -15.16
N ARG A 114 -7.78 16.00 -15.77
CA ARG A 114 -7.61 14.69 -15.14
C ARG A 114 -6.14 14.37 -14.87
N LYS A 115 -5.24 14.67 -15.81
CA LYS A 115 -3.79 14.48 -15.63
C LYS A 115 -3.23 15.35 -14.51
N ARG A 116 -3.68 16.61 -14.41
CA ARG A 116 -3.28 17.49 -13.30
C ARG A 116 -3.77 16.98 -11.95
N LEU A 117 -5.01 16.51 -11.87
CA LEU A 117 -5.55 15.90 -10.66
C LEU A 117 -4.80 14.62 -10.29
N ALA A 118 -4.51 13.76 -11.28
CA ALA A 118 -3.77 12.52 -11.09
C ALA A 118 -2.37 12.77 -10.52
N ARG A 119 -1.61 13.69 -11.13
CA ARG A 119 -0.30 14.11 -10.63
C ARG A 119 -0.36 14.70 -9.23
N TRP A 120 -1.43 15.44 -8.91
CA TRP A 120 -1.62 15.96 -7.56
C TRP A 120 -1.85 14.83 -6.55
N ILE A 121 -2.66 13.83 -6.88
CA ILE A 121 -2.88 12.65 -6.04
C ILE A 121 -1.58 11.85 -5.89
N ASP A 122 -0.85 11.61 -6.99
CA ASP A 122 0.45 10.93 -6.96
C ASP A 122 1.43 11.65 -6.03
N ARG A 123 1.56 12.97 -6.19
CA ARG A 123 2.40 13.79 -5.33
C ARG A 123 1.94 13.76 -3.87
N PHE A 124 0.63 13.82 -3.61
CA PHE A 124 0.10 13.71 -2.25
C PHE A 124 0.51 12.37 -1.63
N ASN A 125 0.23 11.27 -2.33
CA ASN A 125 0.49 9.91 -1.86
C ASN A 125 1.97 9.71 -1.55
N LEU A 126 2.85 10.04 -2.49
CA LEU A 126 4.29 9.80 -2.33
C LEU A 126 4.95 10.74 -1.30
N MET A 127 4.37 11.93 -1.03
CA MET A 127 4.87 12.80 0.03
C MET A 127 4.33 12.47 1.42
N ARG A 128 3.11 11.92 1.52
CA ARG A 128 2.39 11.81 2.80
C ARG A 128 2.28 10.38 3.34
N CYS A 129 2.33 9.39 2.47
CA CYS A 129 2.20 7.98 2.82
C CYS A 129 3.56 7.28 2.78
N ASP A 130 3.64 6.16 3.49
CA ASP A 130 4.67 5.17 3.22
C ASP A 130 4.21 4.35 2.01
N ALA A 131 5.10 4.15 1.04
CA ALA A 131 4.74 3.52 -0.23
C ALA A 131 5.77 2.47 -0.64
N VAL A 132 5.29 1.43 -1.30
CA VAL A 132 6.13 0.42 -1.94
C VAL A 132 5.91 0.41 -3.44
N THR A 133 6.98 0.17 -4.20
CA THR A 133 6.93 -0.09 -5.64
C THR A 133 7.72 -1.37 -5.93
N ASP A 134 7.69 -1.88 -7.14
CA ASP A 134 8.39 -3.11 -7.56
C ASP A 134 9.88 -2.90 -7.84
N THR A 135 10.28 -1.74 -8.39
CA THR A 135 11.64 -1.49 -8.86
C THR A 135 12.17 -0.12 -8.47
N GLY A 136 13.51 0.00 -8.35
CA GLY A 136 14.16 1.29 -8.21
C GLY A 136 13.96 2.20 -9.42
N GLN A 137 13.71 1.62 -10.60
CA GLN A 137 13.42 2.37 -11.83
C GLN A 137 12.08 3.11 -11.74
N HIS A 138 11.02 2.49 -11.22
CA HIS A 138 9.76 3.18 -11.01
C HIS A 138 9.88 4.32 -10.00
N ARG A 139 10.69 4.15 -8.93
CA ARG A 139 11.01 5.27 -8.04
C ARG A 139 11.65 6.43 -8.79
N ALA A 140 12.69 6.18 -9.59
CA ALA A 140 13.36 7.22 -10.37
C ALA A 140 12.39 7.90 -11.38
N GLN A 141 11.50 7.14 -12.00
CA GLN A 141 10.47 7.66 -12.89
C GLN A 141 9.51 8.62 -12.18
N TYR A 142 9.01 8.26 -10.99
CA TYR A 142 8.15 9.18 -10.21
C TYR A 142 8.90 10.44 -9.78
N GLU A 143 10.16 10.30 -9.36
CA GLU A 143 10.98 11.44 -8.96
C GLU A 143 11.21 12.41 -10.12
N SER A 144 11.46 11.88 -11.32
CA SER A 144 11.54 12.67 -12.57
C SER A 144 10.20 13.31 -12.95
N LEU A 145 9.11 12.53 -12.94
CA LEU A 145 7.79 12.97 -13.38
C LEU A 145 7.17 14.03 -12.46
N LEU A 146 7.46 13.95 -11.16
CA LEU A 146 6.92 14.85 -10.13
C LEU A 146 7.94 15.91 -9.69
N GLY A 147 9.17 15.85 -10.20
CA GLY A 147 10.23 16.83 -9.97
C GLY A 147 10.74 16.89 -8.53
N ARG A 148 10.75 15.76 -7.80
CA ARG A 148 11.19 15.72 -6.39
C ARG A 148 11.55 14.32 -5.92
N SER A 149 12.43 14.20 -4.93
CA SER A 149 12.72 12.93 -4.27
C SER A 149 11.61 12.46 -3.32
N PHE A 150 11.44 11.14 -3.23
CA PHE A 150 10.43 10.51 -2.36
C PHE A 150 11.07 9.51 -1.40
N PRO A 151 11.57 9.96 -0.23
CA PRO A 151 12.31 9.10 0.69
C PRO A 151 11.46 8.02 1.36
N ARG A 152 10.12 8.15 1.31
CA ARG A 152 9.15 7.17 1.85
C ARG A 152 8.70 6.13 0.83
N LEU A 153 9.19 6.22 -0.41
CA LEU A 153 8.95 5.25 -1.46
C LEU A 153 10.07 4.22 -1.46
N THR A 154 9.74 2.98 -1.13
CA THR A 154 10.69 1.87 -1.10
C THR A 154 10.45 0.90 -2.23
N ALA A 155 11.50 0.55 -2.97
CA ALA A 155 11.41 -0.51 -3.97
C ALA A 155 11.50 -1.87 -3.26
N VAL A 156 10.48 -2.70 -3.46
CA VAL A 156 10.41 -4.07 -2.97
C VAL A 156 10.32 -4.96 -4.20
N PRO A 157 11.42 -5.59 -4.63
CA PRO A 157 11.40 -6.48 -5.76
C PRO A 157 10.51 -7.68 -5.44
N ILE A 158 9.42 -7.83 -6.20
CA ILE A 158 8.56 -9.01 -6.17
C ILE A 158 8.78 -9.71 -7.50
N SER A 159 9.70 -10.68 -7.50
CA SER A 159 9.93 -11.51 -8.68
C SER A 159 8.72 -12.40 -8.93
N ALA A 160 8.25 -12.43 -10.18
CA ALA A 160 7.15 -13.30 -10.63
C ALA A 160 7.44 -14.82 -10.47
N ARG A 161 8.67 -15.18 -10.07
CA ARG A 161 9.05 -16.51 -9.62
C ARG A 161 9.97 -16.36 -8.40
N SER A 162 9.64 -17.11 -7.36
CA SER A 162 10.51 -17.47 -6.23
C SER A 162 11.06 -16.33 -5.35
N GLY A 163 10.50 -16.25 -4.14
CA GLY A 163 11.24 -15.93 -2.93
C GLY A 163 11.50 -14.45 -2.70
N LEU A 164 10.75 -13.85 -1.76
CA LEU A 164 11.24 -12.74 -0.95
C LEU A 164 12.56 -13.17 -0.29
N THR A 165 13.69 -13.03 -0.99
CA THR A 165 15.01 -13.30 -0.43
C THR A 165 15.26 -12.27 0.66
N GLY A 166 15.56 -12.74 1.88
CA GLY A 166 15.76 -11.93 3.09
C GLY A 166 16.82 -10.82 3.00
N ALA A 167 17.50 -10.64 1.87
CA ALA A 167 18.39 -9.52 1.61
C ALA A 167 17.64 -8.21 1.27
N ALA A 168 16.48 -8.27 0.57
CA ALA A 168 15.67 -7.09 0.29
C ALA A 168 15.01 -6.51 1.58
N ALA A 169 14.78 -7.38 2.55
CA ALA A 169 14.26 -7.09 3.88
C ALA A 169 15.20 -6.23 4.73
N ALA A 170 16.49 -6.57 4.76
CA ALA A 170 17.48 -5.95 5.62
C ALA A 170 17.82 -4.51 5.21
N GLY A 171 17.85 -4.21 3.90
CA GLY A 171 18.06 -2.85 3.40
C GLY A 171 16.86 -1.92 3.64
N CYS A 172 15.63 -2.47 3.65
CA CYS A 172 14.40 -1.74 3.93
C CYS A 172 14.36 -1.24 5.40
N CYS A 173 14.88 -2.06 6.34
CA CYS A 173 14.87 -1.82 7.79
C CYS A 173 15.64 -0.58 8.25
N ALA A 174 16.67 -0.17 7.51
CA ALA A 174 17.48 0.99 7.88
C ALA A 174 16.83 2.35 7.57
N GLN A 175 15.90 2.42 6.59
CA GLN A 175 15.34 3.69 6.10
C GLN A 175 13.82 3.83 6.28
N ALA A 176 13.07 2.75 6.52
CA ALA A 176 11.60 2.80 6.51
C ALA A 176 10.96 1.99 7.66
N ARG A 177 11.04 2.51 8.90
CA ARG A 177 10.46 1.88 10.11
C ARG A 177 8.99 1.41 9.98
N PRO A 178 8.04 2.18 9.39
CA PRO A 178 6.66 1.72 9.24
C PRO A 178 6.47 0.69 8.12
N VAL A 179 7.21 0.83 7.02
CA VAL A 179 7.22 -0.15 5.90
C VAL A 179 7.74 -1.49 6.39
N CYS A 180 8.80 -1.47 7.20
CA CYS A 180 9.38 -2.69 7.76
C CYS A 180 8.47 -3.36 8.76
N ARG A 181 7.65 -2.63 9.53
CA ARG A 181 6.61 -3.28 10.35
C ARG A 181 5.55 -3.99 9.53
N VAL A 182 5.22 -3.46 8.35
CA VAL A 182 4.20 -4.06 7.47
C VAL A 182 4.80 -5.26 6.73
N ILE A 183 6.03 -5.14 6.21
CA ILE A 183 6.70 -6.21 5.44
C ILE A 183 7.32 -7.26 6.36
N HIS A 184 7.83 -6.86 7.52
CA HIS A 184 8.41 -7.70 8.57
C HIS A 184 7.72 -7.42 9.91
N PRO A 185 6.60 -8.09 10.21
CA PRO A 185 6.01 -8.05 11.52
C PRO A 185 7.01 -8.69 12.50
N VAL A 186 7.80 -7.85 13.17
CA VAL A 186 8.88 -8.30 14.07
C VAL A 186 8.29 -9.13 15.21
N SER A 187 8.78 -10.37 15.36
CA SER A 187 8.66 -11.12 16.62
C SER A 187 9.37 -10.33 17.70
N ARG A 188 8.62 -9.83 18.69
CA ARG A 188 9.22 -9.24 19.88
C ARG A 188 9.83 -10.39 20.68
N HIS A 189 11.16 -10.45 20.71
CA HIS A 189 11.91 -11.21 21.72
C HIS A 189 11.95 -10.41 23.03
#